data_AF-A0A936VL45-F1
#
_entry.id   AF-A0A936VL45-F1
#
_cell.length_a   1.000
_cell.length_b   1.000
_cell.length_c   1.000
_cell.angle_alpha   90.00
_cell.angle_beta   90.00
_cell.angle_gamma   90.00
#
_symmetry.space_group_name_H-M   'P 1'
#
loop_
_entity.id
_entity.type
_entity.pdbx_description
1 polymer ?
#
loop_
_entity_poly.entity_id
_entity_poly.type
_entity_poly.pdbx_seq_one_letter_code
_entity_poly.pdbx_strand_id
1 'polypeptide(L)'
;MYYGNDRGILVRLDGTSSKIIWQFKSGGAISDILVADHQIITSSNDNFVYAFAPYNGARLWKRRVAGRVSALRMVGQDLLLVQPLGDGNIVLINTKNGRIAGQMPFTDGESVIDSAVIDSNRIVVSTGGIIYGYAVGGCPTVKQNGPGM
;
A
#
# COMPACT_ATOMS: atom_id res chain seq x y z
N MET A 1 14.29 -8.52 -11.76
CA MET A 1 12.91 -8.39 -12.29
C MET A 1 11.95 -9.10 -11.33
N TYR A 2 10.69 -8.67 -11.25
CA TYR A 2 9.65 -9.35 -10.45
C TYR A 2 8.48 -9.76 -11.35
N TYR A 3 7.87 -10.90 -11.04
CA TYR A 3 6.72 -11.41 -11.78
C TYR A 3 5.72 -12.06 -10.84
N GLY A 4 4.43 -11.81 -11.08
CA GLY A 4 3.29 -12.36 -10.35
C GLY A 4 2.31 -13.03 -11.30
N ASN A 5 1.60 -14.07 -10.85
CA ASN A 5 0.59 -14.74 -11.68
C ASN A 5 -0.75 -15.02 -10.97
N ASP A 6 -1.70 -15.49 -11.78
CA ASP A 6 -3.07 -15.89 -11.40
C ASP A 6 -3.11 -17.06 -10.40
N ARG A 7 -2.07 -17.88 -10.39
CA ARG A 7 -1.86 -18.94 -9.40
C ARG A 7 -1.24 -18.41 -8.10
N GLY A 8 -1.04 -17.11 -7.93
CA GLY A 8 -0.52 -16.56 -6.67
C GLY A 8 0.97 -16.76 -6.45
N ILE A 9 1.72 -17.07 -7.52
CA ILE A 9 3.17 -17.16 -7.48
C ILE A 9 3.76 -15.77 -7.68
N LEU A 10 4.63 -15.35 -6.77
CA LEU A 10 5.51 -14.19 -6.91
C LEU A 10 6.95 -14.70 -7.03
N VAL A 11 7.68 -14.27 -8.05
CA VAL A 11 9.11 -14.58 -8.22
C VAL A 11 9.93 -13.31 -8.34
N ARG A 12 11.15 -13.38 -7.80
CA ARG A 12 12.24 -12.49 -8.18
C ARG A 12 13.17 -13.24 -9.11
N LEU A 13 13.42 -12.64 -10.27
CA LEU A 13 14.36 -13.13 -11.26
C LEU A 13 15.60 -12.26 -11.29
N ASP A 14 16.75 -12.89 -11.49
CA ASP A 14 17.96 -12.23 -11.93
C ASP A 14 17.72 -11.60 -13.32
N GLY A 15 18.04 -10.31 -13.45
CA GLY A 15 17.69 -9.54 -14.64
C GLY A 15 18.46 -9.92 -15.90
N THR A 16 19.58 -10.62 -15.76
CA THR A 16 20.46 -10.96 -16.88
C THR A 16 20.30 -12.44 -17.28
N SER A 17 20.18 -13.33 -16.30
CA SER A 17 20.12 -14.77 -16.52
C SER A 17 18.71 -15.36 -16.45
N SER A 18 17.70 -14.56 -16.06
CA SER A 18 16.32 -15.02 -15.81
C SER A 18 16.19 -16.15 -14.79
N LYS A 19 17.24 -16.41 -13.99
CA LYS A 19 17.20 -17.39 -12.90
C LYS A 19 16.34 -16.88 -11.75
N ILE A 20 15.57 -17.79 -11.13
CA ILE A 20 14.81 -17.47 -9.93
C ILE A 20 15.79 -17.27 -8.76
N ILE A 21 15.78 -16.07 -8.18
CA ILE A 21 16.52 -15.74 -6.94
C ILE A 21 15.72 -16.21 -5.74
N TRP A 22 14.42 -15.90 -5.71
CA TRP A 22 13.50 -16.40 -4.71
C TRP A 22 12.08 -16.43 -5.24
N GLN A 23 11.23 -17.21 -4.56
CA GLN A 23 9.82 -17.39 -4.89
C GLN A 23 8.96 -17.38 -3.63
N PHE A 24 7.74 -16.86 -3.77
CA PHE A 24 6.69 -16.90 -2.77
C PHE A 24 5.37 -17.40 -3.38
N LYS A 25 4.56 -18.10 -2.58
CA LYS A 25 3.21 -18.55 -2.93
C LYS A 25 2.21 -17.92 -1.95
N SER A 26 1.31 -17.12 -2.49
CA SER A 26 0.14 -16.58 -1.78
C SER A 26 -1.07 -17.53 -1.88
N GLY A 27 -2.15 -17.19 -1.18
CA GLY A 27 -3.40 -17.97 -1.20
C GLY A 27 -4.28 -17.72 -2.44
N GLY A 28 -3.99 -16.71 -3.24
CA GLY A 28 -4.76 -16.33 -4.43
C GLY A 28 -3.90 -15.59 -5.44
N ALA A 29 -4.45 -15.24 -6.61
CA ALA A 29 -3.73 -14.52 -7.67
C ALA A 29 -2.95 -13.31 -7.14
N ILE A 30 -1.73 -13.08 -7.63
CA ILE A 30 -1.01 -11.83 -7.42
C ILE A 30 -1.67 -10.75 -8.28
N SER A 31 -2.12 -9.66 -7.66
CA SER A 31 -2.87 -8.59 -8.32
C SER A 31 -2.02 -7.35 -8.62
N ASP A 32 -1.06 -7.02 -7.76
CA ASP A 32 -0.19 -5.85 -7.94
C ASP A 32 1.20 -6.12 -7.33
N ILE A 33 2.24 -5.49 -7.88
CA ILE A 33 3.63 -5.58 -7.39
C ILE A 33 4.24 -4.17 -7.40
N LEU A 34 4.60 -3.68 -6.22
CA LEU A 34 5.26 -2.41 -6.02
C LEU A 34 6.69 -2.65 -5.53
N VAL A 35 7.66 -2.06 -6.23
CA VAL A 35 9.07 -2.05 -5.83
C VAL A 35 9.35 -0.74 -5.09
N ALA A 36 9.66 -0.83 -3.80
CA ALA A 36 10.12 0.31 -2.99
C ALA A 36 11.58 0.10 -2.60
N ASP A 37 12.25 1.17 -2.15
CA ASP A 37 13.71 1.20 -1.92
C ASP A 37 14.24 0.03 -1.08
N HIS A 38 13.49 -0.39 -0.05
CA HIS A 38 13.93 -1.43 0.88
C HIS A 38 13.02 -2.66 0.94
N GLN A 39 11.96 -2.72 0.13
CA GLN A 39 11.02 -3.82 0.15
C GLN A 39 10.23 -3.98 -1.13
N ILE A 40 9.79 -5.20 -1.37
CA ILE A 40 8.86 -5.55 -2.44
C ILE A 40 7.50 -5.76 -1.82
N ILE A 41 6.53 -4.97 -2.22
CA ILE A 41 5.17 -5.03 -1.73
C ILE A 41 4.29 -5.65 -2.81
N THR A 42 3.39 -6.55 -2.44
CA THR A 42 2.46 -7.15 -3.39
C THR A 42 1.11 -7.36 -2.74
N SER A 43 0.05 -7.28 -3.55
CA SER A 43 -1.28 -7.66 -3.15
C SER A 43 -1.68 -8.98 -3.79
N SER A 44 -2.56 -9.72 -3.10
CA SER A 44 -3.14 -10.95 -3.62
C SER A 44 -4.66 -10.95 -3.44
N ASN A 45 -5.33 -11.68 -4.32
CA ASN A 45 -6.76 -11.95 -4.26
C ASN A 45 -7.16 -12.84 -3.05
N ASP A 46 -6.21 -13.20 -2.18
CA ASP A 46 -6.46 -13.76 -0.85
C ASP A 46 -6.78 -12.70 0.23
N ASN A 47 -6.97 -11.44 -0.18
CA ASN A 47 -7.28 -10.28 0.67
C ASN A 47 -6.11 -9.90 1.60
N PHE A 48 -4.88 -10.16 1.19
CA PHE A 48 -3.69 -9.71 1.89
C PHE A 48 -2.76 -8.86 1.02
N VAL A 49 -2.08 -7.93 1.71
CA VAL A 49 -0.89 -7.25 1.22
C VAL A 49 0.31 -7.82 1.96
N TYR A 50 1.38 -8.09 1.23
CA TYR A 50 2.62 -8.68 1.73
C TYR A 50 3.78 -7.75 1.42
N ALA A 51 4.78 -7.71 2.30
CA ALA A 51 6.08 -7.12 1.98
C ALA A 51 7.22 -8.10 2.21
N PHE A 52 8.23 -7.99 1.37
CA PHE A 52 9.38 -8.89 1.32
C PHE A 52 10.68 -8.11 1.24
N ALA A 53 11.72 -8.64 1.88
CA ALA A 53 13.09 -8.20 1.69
C ALA A 53 13.49 -8.49 0.23
N PRO A 54 14.00 -7.50 -0.54
CA PRO A 54 14.29 -7.67 -1.95
C PRO A 54 15.33 -8.76 -2.20
N TYR A 55 16.29 -8.92 -1.30
CA TYR A 55 17.44 -9.81 -1.51
C TYR A 55 17.09 -11.29 -1.45
N ASN A 56 16.35 -11.72 -0.44
CA ASN A 56 16.12 -13.13 -0.13
C ASN A 56 14.63 -13.53 -0.09
N GLY A 57 13.71 -12.58 -0.29
CA GLY A 57 12.27 -12.86 -0.26
C GLY A 57 11.74 -13.12 1.15
N ALA A 58 12.51 -12.81 2.20
CA ALA A 58 12.04 -12.93 3.57
C ALA A 58 10.84 -11.99 3.78
N ARG A 59 9.73 -12.52 4.28
CA ARG A 59 8.53 -11.73 4.53
C ARG A 59 8.76 -10.77 5.71
N LEU A 60 8.71 -9.48 5.43
CA LEU A 60 8.85 -8.41 6.42
C LEU A 60 7.53 -8.23 7.19
N TRP A 61 6.41 -8.21 6.48
CA TRP A 61 5.08 -8.13 7.08
C TRP A 61 3.98 -8.66 6.16
N LYS A 62 2.80 -8.86 6.74
CA LYS A 62 1.56 -9.27 6.07
C LYS A 62 0.39 -8.52 6.71
N ARG A 63 -0.51 -7.95 5.90
CA ARG A 63 -1.70 -7.25 6.38
C ARG A 63 -2.94 -7.74 5.65
N ARG A 64 -3.95 -8.17 6.41
CA ARG A 64 -5.29 -8.42 5.88
C ARG A 64 -5.97 -7.10 5.58
N VAL A 65 -6.63 -7.01 4.44
CA VAL A 65 -7.49 -5.91 4.03
C VAL A 65 -8.91 -6.41 3.80
N ALA A 66 -9.87 -5.48 3.66
CA ALA A 66 -11.30 -5.82 3.63
C ALA A 66 -11.71 -6.66 2.41
N GLY A 67 -10.99 -6.51 1.29
CA GLY A 67 -11.28 -7.22 0.05
C GLY A 67 -10.05 -7.38 -0.84
N ARG A 68 -10.28 -7.77 -2.09
CA ARG A 68 -9.24 -7.82 -3.12
C ARG A 68 -8.70 -6.41 -3.35
N VAL A 69 -7.42 -6.27 -3.64
CA VAL A 69 -6.79 -4.95 -3.82
C VAL A 69 -6.81 -4.57 -5.30
N SER A 70 -7.37 -3.41 -5.63
CA SER A 70 -7.36 -2.86 -6.99
C SER A 70 -6.13 -2.00 -7.26
N ALA A 71 -5.54 -1.37 -6.24
CA ALA A 71 -4.38 -0.51 -6.40
C ALA A 71 -3.47 -0.46 -5.15
N LEU A 72 -2.16 -0.43 -5.39
CA LEU A 72 -1.13 -0.08 -4.42
C LEU A 72 -0.36 1.18 -4.87
N ARG A 73 -0.24 2.21 -4.04
CA ARG A 73 0.59 3.39 -4.34
C ARG A 73 1.42 3.79 -3.13
N MET A 74 2.70 4.10 -3.32
CA MET A 74 3.49 4.74 -2.27
C MET A 74 3.01 6.18 -2.08
N VAL A 75 2.98 6.60 -0.82
CA VAL A 75 2.62 7.95 -0.38
C VAL A 75 3.77 8.44 0.49
N GLY A 76 4.65 9.26 -0.10
CA GLY A 76 5.92 9.59 0.53
C GLY A 76 6.80 8.36 0.73
N GLN A 77 7.60 8.33 1.80
CA GLN A 77 8.57 7.26 2.06
C GLN A 77 7.98 6.07 2.83
N ASP A 78 7.01 6.34 3.72
CA ASP A 78 6.63 5.39 4.77
C ASP A 78 5.17 4.93 4.73
N LEU A 79 4.35 5.48 3.84
CA LEU A 79 2.93 5.13 3.74
C LEU A 79 2.64 4.45 2.41
N LEU A 80 1.86 3.39 2.49
CA LEU A 80 1.31 2.68 1.35
C LEU A 80 -0.19 2.93 1.32
N LEU A 81 -0.66 3.54 0.25
CA LEU A 81 -2.07 3.58 -0.11
C LEU A 81 -2.46 2.20 -0.66
N VAL A 82 -3.48 1.62 -0.05
CA VAL A 82 -4.12 0.38 -0.51
C VAL A 82 -5.59 0.69 -0.77
N GLN A 83 -6.06 0.32 -1.96
CA GLN A 83 -7.48 0.39 -2.30
C GLN A 83 -8.06 -1.03 -2.33
N PRO A 84 -8.73 -1.49 -1.26
CA PRO A 84 -9.53 -2.70 -1.31
C PRO A 84 -10.81 -2.47 -2.10
N LEU A 85 -11.36 -3.53 -2.69
CA LEU A 85 -12.66 -3.52 -3.35
C LEU A 85 -13.77 -3.78 -2.33
N GLY A 86 -14.85 -2.99 -2.41
CA GLY A 86 -16.12 -3.24 -1.72
C GLY A 86 -16.21 -2.72 -0.28
N ASP A 87 -15.25 -1.92 0.18
CA ASP A 87 -15.28 -1.30 1.51
C ASP A 87 -15.48 0.22 1.48
N GLY A 88 -15.56 0.83 0.29
CA GLY A 88 -15.70 2.29 0.11
C GLY A 88 -14.58 3.09 0.79
N ASN A 89 -13.41 2.50 1.02
CA ASN A 89 -12.32 3.13 1.73
C ASN A 89 -10.97 2.85 1.07
N ILE A 90 -10.09 3.83 1.16
CA ILE A 90 -8.66 3.64 0.98
C ILE A 90 -8.03 3.45 2.35
N VAL A 91 -7.14 2.47 2.46
CA VAL A 91 -6.38 2.16 3.67
C VAL A 91 -4.95 2.65 3.52
N LEU A 92 -4.44 3.40 4.49
CA LEU A 92 -3.03 3.75 4.59
C LEU A 92 -2.32 2.76 5.49
N ILE A 93 -1.27 2.13 5.00
CA ILE A 93 -0.44 1.18 5.73
C ILE A 93 0.95 1.76 5.93
N ASN A 94 1.45 1.75 7.18
CA ASN A 94 2.85 2.05 7.47
C ASN A 94 3.75 0.93 6.94
N THR A 95 4.64 1.27 6.01
CA THR A 95 5.49 0.30 5.29
C THR A 95 6.56 -0.34 6.17
N LYS A 96 6.92 0.25 7.31
CA LYS A 96 7.94 -0.29 8.23
C LYS A 96 7.44 -1.50 9.01
N ASN A 97 6.14 -1.58 9.27
CA ASN A 97 5.58 -2.61 10.16
C ASN A 97 4.26 -3.22 9.65
N GLY A 98 3.74 -2.76 8.51
CA GLY A 98 2.50 -3.24 7.92
C GLY A 98 1.25 -2.90 8.76
N ARG A 99 1.30 -1.95 9.70
CA ARG A 99 0.13 -1.52 10.48
C ARG A 99 -0.68 -0.47 9.73
N ILE A 100 -2.01 -0.49 9.89
CA ILE A 100 -2.88 0.56 9.35
C ILE A 100 -2.56 1.86 10.11
N ALA A 101 -2.18 2.89 9.36
CA ALA A 101 -1.90 4.24 9.86
C ALA A 101 -3.14 5.15 9.78
N GLY A 102 -4.07 4.86 8.87
CA GLY A 102 -5.28 5.62 8.68
C GLY A 102 -6.17 5.02 7.59
N GLN A 103 -7.36 5.57 7.46
CA GLN A 103 -8.31 5.23 6.40
C GLN A 103 -8.96 6.52 5.89
N MET A 104 -9.32 6.54 4.63
CA MET A 104 -10.02 7.68 4.01
C MET A 104 -11.20 7.15 3.19
N PRO A 105 -12.37 7.80 3.25
CA PRO A 105 -13.52 7.41 2.45
C PRO A 105 -13.18 7.55 0.97
N PHE A 106 -13.62 6.61 0.15
CA PHE A 106 -13.39 6.61 -1.28
C PHE A 106 -14.63 6.05 -2.01
N THR A 107 -15.03 6.68 -3.11
CA THR A 107 -16.25 6.29 -3.80
C THR A 107 -16.04 4.99 -4.57
N ASP A 108 -16.95 4.03 -4.38
CA ASP A 108 -16.97 2.79 -5.16
C ASP A 108 -17.13 3.10 -6.66
N GLY A 109 -16.41 2.37 -7.50
CA GLY A 109 -16.44 2.52 -8.96
C GLY A 109 -15.31 3.37 -9.55
N GLU A 110 -14.53 4.06 -8.71
CA GLU A 110 -13.28 4.69 -9.14
C GLU A 110 -12.07 3.83 -8.80
N SER A 111 -10.97 4.01 -9.53
CA SER A 111 -9.70 3.33 -9.23
C SER A 111 -8.59 4.36 -9.15
N VAL A 112 -7.71 4.21 -8.16
CA VAL A 112 -6.49 5.01 -8.07
C VAL A 112 -5.56 4.54 -9.18
N ILE A 113 -5.47 5.33 -10.26
CA ILE A 113 -4.75 4.93 -11.46
C ILE A 113 -3.31 5.43 -11.49
N ASP A 114 -3.02 6.64 -10.99
CA ASP A 114 -1.74 7.27 -11.28
C ASP A 114 -0.91 7.50 -10.02
N SER A 115 -1.17 8.58 -9.29
CA SER A 115 -0.25 9.10 -8.29
C SER A 115 -0.97 9.47 -7.01
N ALA A 116 -0.35 9.10 -5.89
CA ALA A 116 -0.75 9.57 -4.59
C ALA A 116 0.45 10.32 -3.99
N VAL A 117 0.32 11.63 -3.82
CA VAL A 117 1.37 12.48 -3.25
C VAL A 117 0.94 12.99 -1.88
N ILE A 118 1.91 13.15 -0.99
CA ILE A 118 1.68 13.71 0.35
C ILE A 118 2.55 14.94 0.53
N ASP A 119 1.95 15.99 1.08
CA ASP A 119 2.64 17.12 1.70
C ASP A 119 2.20 17.18 3.18
N SER A 120 2.89 18.02 3.94
CA SER A 120 2.77 18.35 5.37
C SER A 120 1.36 18.35 5.95
N ASN A 121 0.32 18.58 5.15
CA ASN A 121 -1.07 18.62 5.60
C ASN A 121 -2.07 17.89 4.69
N ARG A 122 -1.66 17.30 3.57
CA ARG A 122 -2.60 16.76 2.56
C ARG A 122 -2.07 15.54 1.84
N ILE A 123 -2.93 14.55 1.63
CA ILE A 123 -2.74 13.50 0.63
C ILE A 123 -3.60 13.86 -0.58
N VAL A 124 -2.99 13.90 -1.75
CA VAL A 124 -3.67 14.10 -3.02
C VAL A 124 -3.63 12.79 -3.80
N VAL A 125 -4.79 12.31 -4.23
CA VAL A 125 -4.95 11.05 -4.97
C VAL A 125 -5.62 11.36 -6.30
N SER A 126 -4.99 10.98 -7.42
CA SER A 126 -5.62 11.05 -8.74
C SER A 126 -6.29 9.73 -9.13
N THR A 127 -7.53 9.83 -9.61
CA THR A 127 -8.29 8.73 -10.24
C THR A 127 -8.47 9.01 -11.73
N GLY A 128 -9.19 8.13 -12.43
CA GLY A 128 -9.52 8.27 -13.87
C GLY A 128 -10.29 9.52 -14.24
N GLY A 129 -10.93 10.19 -13.28
CA GLY A 129 -11.73 11.39 -13.55
C GLY A 129 -11.70 12.45 -12.45
N ILE A 130 -11.22 12.14 -11.25
CA ILE A 130 -11.32 13.03 -10.08
C ILE A 130 -9.96 13.12 -9.36
N ILE A 131 -9.67 14.29 -8.80
CA ILE A 131 -8.58 14.49 -7.84
C ILE A 131 -9.20 14.63 -6.46
N TYR A 132 -8.81 13.75 -5.55
CA TYR A 132 -9.20 13.81 -4.14
C TYR A 132 -8.10 14.47 -3.31
N GLY A 133 -8.50 15.30 -2.36
CA GLY A 133 -7.60 15.88 -1.36
C GLY A 133 -8.08 15.54 0.05
N TYR A 134 -7.25 14.83 0.82
CA TYR A 134 -7.53 14.46 2.20
C TYR A 134 -6.60 15.20 3.13
N ALA A 135 -7.15 15.89 4.13
CA ALA A 135 -6.34 16.50 5.18
C ALA A 135 -5.69 15.41 6.06
N VAL A 136 -4.38 15.49 6.26
CA VAL A 136 -3.67 14.63 7.20
C VAL A 136 -3.77 15.30 8.56
N GLY A 137 -4.64 14.79 9.43
CA GLY A 137 -4.93 15.41 10.72
C GLY A 137 -3.67 15.60 11.57
N GLY A 138 -3.16 16.83 11.62
CA GLY A 138 -2.36 17.27 12.75
C GLY A 138 -3.26 17.29 13.97
N CYS A 139 -2.84 16.64 15.06
CA CYS A 139 -3.49 16.86 16.36
C CYS A 139 -3.59 18.38 16.57
N PRO A 140 -4.77 18.94 16.91
CA PRO A 140 -4.80 20.27 17.47
C PRO A 140 -3.96 20.22 18.74
N THR A 141 -2.85 20.96 18.78
CA THR A 141 -2.17 21.25 20.04
C THR A 141 -3.12 22.12 20.84
N VAL A 142 -3.89 21.50 21.73
CA VAL A 142 -4.64 22.23 22.75
C VAL A 142 -3.60 22.96 23.59
N LYS A 143 -3.44 24.27 23.39
CA LYS A 143 -2.86 25.13 24.43
C LYS A 143 -3.81 25.04 25.61
N GLN A 144 -3.45 24.25 26.62
CA GLN A 144 -4.03 24.44 27.94
C GLN A 144 -3.56 25.80 28.44
N ASN A 145 -4.42 26.80 28.36
CA ASN A 145 -4.31 27.94 29.25
C ASN A 145 -4.69 27.41 30.65
N GLY A 146 -3.67 27.12 31.46
CA GLY A 146 -3.88 26.89 32.89
C GLY A 146 -4.47 28.14 33.54
N PRO A 147 -5.25 28.02 34.62
CA PRO A 147 -5.77 29.18 35.32
C PRO A 147 -4.61 29.85 36.05
N GLY A 148 -4.26 31.06 35.61
CA GLY A 148 -3.19 31.88 36.21
C GLY A 148 -3.77 33.09 36.92
N MET A 149 -3.97 32.92 38.23
CA MET A 149 -4.19 33.88 39.33
C MET A 149 -5.45 34.75 39.32
#